data_AF-A0A7U6QYZ2-F1
#
_entry.id   AF-A0A7U6QYZ2-F1
#
_cell.length_a   1.000
_cell.length_b   1.000
_cell.length_c   1.000
_cell.angle_alpha   90.00
_cell.angle_beta   90.00
_cell.angle_gamma   90.00
#
_symmetry.space_group_name_H-M   'P 1'
#
loop_
_entity.id
_entity.type
_entity.pdbx_description
1 polymer ?
#
loop_
_entity_poly.entity_id
_entity_poly.type
_entity_poly.pdbx_seq_one_letter_code
_entity_poly.pdbx_strand_id
1 'polypeptide(L)'
;MNIWTQKSIELANQRNYLDLLYKIYPMSNNLRREMKKEDIQKLNEYYEMRDKYKLLNLLLKQEVFPIKDSYISYLKRDKSAINRNPATVDRIVGMLYEMGINKIIDRTTAPKETNRQIGPLFKN
;
A
#
# COMPACT_ATOMS: atom_id res chain seq x y z
N MET A 1 -10.62 34.12 18.50
CA MET A 1 -9.63 33.15 17.99
C MET A 1 -8.48 33.09 18.97
N ASN A 2 -7.95 31.92 19.33
CA ASN A 2 -6.84 31.87 20.30
C ASN A 2 -5.53 32.33 19.64
N ILE A 3 -4.54 32.71 20.45
CA ILE A 3 -3.25 33.23 19.97
C ILE A 3 -2.51 32.23 19.08
N TRP A 4 -2.63 30.93 19.33
CA TRP A 4 -2.01 29.87 18.52
C TRP A 4 -2.67 29.72 17.16
N THR A 5 -4.01 29.74 17.10
CA THR A 5 -4.76 29.70 15.84
C THR A 5 -4.42 30.89 14.96
N GLN A 6 -4.28 32.08 15.56
CA GLN A 6 -3.88 33.28 14.82
C GLN A 6 -2.47 33.15 14.24
N LYS A 7 -1.50 32.70 15.06
CA LYS A 7 -0.13 32.41 14.60
C LYS A 7 -0.09 31.34 13.50
N SER A 8 -0.93 30.31 13.59
CA SER A 8 -1.00 29.27 12.55
C SER A 8 -1.52 29.82 11.22
N ILE A 9 -2.53 30.70 11.25
CA ILE A 9 -3.05 31.36 10.05
C ILE A 9 -2.00 32.29 9.44
N GLU A 10 -1.33 33.09 10.26
CA GLU A 10 -0.24 33.97 9.81
C GLU A 10 0.88 33.16 9.15
N LEU A 11 1.32 32.06 9.79
CA LEU A 11 2.35 31.17 9.26
C LEU A 11 1.92 30.48 7.95
N ALA A 12 0.67 30.01 7.86
CA ALA A 12 0.15 29.33 6.66
C ALA A 12 0.03 30.26 5.45
N ASN A 13 -0.19 31.57 5.69
CA ASN A 13 -0.28 32.57 4.64
C ASN A 13 1.10 33.13 4.21
N GLN A 14 2.20 32.68 4.80
CA GLN A 14 3.55 33.05 4.37
C GLN A 14 3.95 32.33 3.08
N ARG A 15 4.80 32.97 2.26
CA ARG A 15 5.23 32.45 0.95
C ARG A 15 6.08 31.17 1.04
N ASN A 16 6.70 30.89 2.19
CA ASN A 16 7.61 29.75 2.40
C ASN A 16 7.06 28.71 3.40
N TYR A 17 5.74 28.67 3.62
CA TYR A 17 5.12 27.74 4.56
C TYR A 17 5.55 26.28 4.34
N LEU A 18 5.53 25.81 3.09
CA LEU A 18 5.90 24.43 2.75
C LEU A 18 7.39 24.15 2.98
N ASP A 19 8.27 25.13 2.78
CA ASP A 19 9.71 24.98 3.06
C ASP A 19 9.96 24.85 4.57
N LEU A 20 9.27 25.66 5.37
CA LEU A 20 9.30 25.57 6.83
C LEU A 20 8.75 24.23 7.31
N LEU A 21 7.67 23.76 6.68
CA LEU A 21 7.07 22.46 6.98
C LEU A 21 8.05 21.31 6.66
N TYR A 22 8.74 21.36 5.52
CA TYR A 22 9.73 20.34 5.13
C TYR A 22 10.95 20.31 6.06
N LYS A 23 11.39 21.46 6.59
CA LYS A 23 12.47 21.51 7.60
C LYS A 23 12.11 20.74 8.88
N ILE A 24 10.83 20.77 9.27
CA ILE A 24 10.33 20.07 10.46
C ILE A 24 10.00 18.61 10.12
N TYR A 25 9.48 18.36 8.92
CA TYR A 25 9.03 17.06 8.42
C TYR A 25 9.76 16.67 7.12
N PRO A 26 11.05 16.31 7.20
CA PRO A 26 11.78 15.89 6.02
C PRO A 26 11.27 14.53 5.53
N MET A 27 11.12 14.37 4.22
CA MET A 27 10.76 13.10 3.59
C MET A 27 12.01 12.28 3.30
N SER A 28 12.00 10.98 3.62
CA SER A 28 13.11 10.08 3.27
C SER A 28 12.90 9.48 1.88
N ASN A 29 13.98 9.34 1.10
CA ASN A 29 13.98 8.53 -0.12
C ASN A 29 13.95 7.05 0.28
N ASN A 30 12.79 6.42 0.10
CA ASN A 30 12.63 5.00 0.43
C ASN A 30 13.07 4.12 -0.73
N LEU A 31 13.87 3.10 -0.42
CA LEU A 31 14.16 2.01 -1.35
C LEU A 31 12.88 1.21 -1.61
N ARG A 32 12.81 0.60 -2.80
CA ARG A 32 11.77 -0.39 -3.11
C ARG A 32 11.87 -1.56 -2.16
N ARG A 33 10.71 -2.17 -1.87
CA ARG A 33 10.66 -3.42 -1.12
C ARG A 33 11.15 -4.55 -2.00
N GLU A 34 11.85 -5.49 -1.39
CA GLU A 34 12.25 -6.71 -2.09
C GLU A 34 11.15 -7.76 -2.00
N MET A 35 10.92 -8.46 -3.10
CA MET A 35 10.15 -9.70 -3.14
C MET A 35 11.12 -10.85 -3.41
N LYS A 36 10.98 -11.94 -2.67
CA LYS A 36 11.81 -13.14 -2.86
C LYS A 36 11.70 -13.65 -4.29
N LYS A 37 12.81 -14.09 -4.88
CA LYS A 37 12.83 -14.58 -6.27
C LYS A 37 11.89 -15.78 -6.45
N GLU A 38 11.80 -16.64 -5.44
CA GLU A 38 10.91 -17.80 -5.44
C GLU A 38 9.43 -17.38 -5.44
N ASP A 39 9.10 -16.29 -4.75
CA ASP A 39 7.74 -15.74 -4.74
C ASP A 39 7.39 -15.11 -6.09
N ILE A 40 8.34 -14.41 -6.74
CA ILE A 40 8.14 -13.87 -8.10
C ILE A 40 7.91 -15.01 -9.10
N GLN A 41 8.68 -16.09 -9.01
CA GLN A 41 8.51 -17.25 -9.89
C GLN A 41 7.14 -17.90 -9.71
N LYS A 42 6.73 -18.15 -8.46
CA LYS A 42 5.39 -18.68 -8.15
C LYS A 42 4.28 -17.74 -8.59
N LEU A 43 4.49 -16.42 -8.45
CA LEU A 43 3.53 -15.42 -8.88
C LEU A 43 3.30 -15.52 -10.39
N ASN A 44 4.36 -15.60 -11.18
CA ASN A 44 4.27 -15.79 -12.62
C ASN A 44 3.56 -17.10 -12.97
N GLU A 45 3.94 -18.21 -12.34
CA GLU A 45 3.31 -19.52 -12.55
C GLU A 45 1.79 -19.46 -12.28
N TYR A 46 1.37 -18.96 -11.11
CA TYR A 46 -0.05 -18.89 -10.74
C TYR A 46 -0.84 -17.90 -11.60
N TYR A 47 -0.17 -16.84 -12.09
CA TYR A 47 -0.77 -15.88 -13.00
C TYR A 47 -1.06 -16.53 -14.37
N GLU A 48 -0.08 -17.21 -14.96
CA GLU A 48 -0.22 -17.89 -16.26
C GLU A 48 -1.23 -19.05 -16.20
N MET A 49 -1.17 -19.87 -15.14
CA MET A 49 -2.13 -20.96 -14.91
C MET A 49 -3.54 -20.49 -14.55
N ARG A 50 -3.75 -19.18 -14.36
CA ARG A 50 -4.99 -18.58 -13.87
C ARG A 50 -5.49 -19.19 -12.55
N ASP A 51 -4.56 -19.60 -11.68
CA ASP A 51 -4.89 -20.15 -10.36
C ASP A 51 -5.20 -19.02 -9.36
N LYS A 52 -6.46 -18.56 -9.38
CA LYS A 52 -6.95 -17.42 -8.60
C LYS A 52 -6.66 -17.54 -7.10
N TYR A 53 -6.79 -18.75 -6.54
CA TYR A 53 -6.63 -18.97 -5.12
C TYR A 53 -5.17 -18.91 -4.71
N LYS A 54 -4.28 -19.56 -5.46
CA LYS A 54 -2.84 -19.51 -5.15
C LYS A 54 -2.27 -18.11 -5.40
N LEU A 55 -2.67 -17.45 -6.48
CA LEU A 55 -2.26 -16.08 -6.80
C LEU A 55 -2.64 -15.11 -5.67
N LEU A 56 -3.91 -15.12 -5.25
CA LEU A 56 -4.40 -14.23 -4.19
C LEU A 56 -3.72 -14.54 -2.86
N ASN A 57 -3.59 -15.81 -2.49
CA ASN A 57 -2.93 -16.21 -1.24
C ASN A 57 -1.45 -15.80 -1.19
N LEU A 58 -0.74 -15.87 -2.33
CA LEU A 58 0.65 -15.44 -2.41
C LEU A 58 0.76 -13.93 -2.20
N LEU A 59 -0.08 -13.14 -2.86
CA LEU A 59 -0.09 -11.68 -2.76
C LEU A 59 -0.53 -11.18 -1.37
N LEU A 60 -1.47 -11.87 -0.71
CA LEU A 60 -1.92 -11.51 0.65
C LEU A 60 -0.81 -11.69 1.70
N LYS A 61 0.20 -12.53 1.44
CA LYS A 61 1.38 -12.70 2.31
C LYS A 61 2.39 -11.55 2.17
N GLN A 62 2.34 -10.81 1.06
CA GLN A 62 3.26 -9.70 0.82
C GLN A 62 2.87 -8.51 1.72
N GLU A 63 3.87 -7.71 2.09
CA GLU A 63 3.67 -6.56 2.98
C GLU A 63 2.64 -5.58 2.39
N VAL A 64 2.81 -5.25 1.10
CA VAL A 64 1.91 -4.40 0.33
C VAL A 64 1.09 -5.27 -0.61
N PHE A 65 -0.22 -5.04 -0.65
CA PHE A 65 -1.08 -5.62 -1.67
C PHE A 65 -1.14 -4.67 -2.87
N PRO A 66 -1.09 -5.16 -4.12
CA PRO A 66 -0.95 -4.31 -5.31
C PRO A 66 -2.16 -3.42 -5.62
N ILE A 67 -3.34 -3.72 -5.04
CA ILE A 67 -4.59 -2.98 -5.22
C ILE A 67 -5.06 -2.43 -3.86
N LYS A 68 -5.58 -1.21 -3.87
CA LYS A 68 -6.30 -0.64 -2.71
C LYS A 68 -7.76 -1.10 -2.77
N ASP A 69 -8.08 -2.13 -1.99
CA ASP A 69 -9.45 -2.66 -1.88
C ASP A 69 -9.78 -2.93 -0.40
N SER A 70 -10.98 -2.53 0.02
CA SER A 70 -11.42 -2.56 1.42
C SER A 70 -11.45 -3.96 2.02
N TYR A 71 -11.65 -5.01 1.20
CA TYR A 71 -11.74 -6.38 1.67
C TYR A 71 -10.39 -7.04 1.91
N ILE A 72 -9.30 -6.50 1.36
CA ILE A 72 -7.95 -7.08 1.49
C ILE A 72 -7.54 -7.21 2.96
N SER A 73 -7.81 -6.18 3.78
CA SER A 73 -7.51 -6.21 5.21
C SER A 73 -8.24 -7.35 5.92
N TYR A 74 -9.49 -7.63 5.54
CA TYR A 74 -10.27 -8.72 6.10
C TYR A 74 -9.74 -10.09 5.61
N LEU A 75 -9.45 -10.24 4.32
CA LEU A 75 -8.90 -11.48 3.74
C LEU A 75 -7.51 -11.82 4.29
N LYS A 76 -6.69 -10.82 4.62
CA LYS A 76 -5.41 -11.04 5.33
C LYS A 76 -5.63 -11.61 6.74
N ARG A 77 -6.70 -11.20 7.43
CA ARG A 77 -7.01 -11.62 8.81
C ARG A 77 -7.66 -12.99 8.86
N ASP A 78 -8.60 -13.28 7.96
CA ASP A 78 -9.26 -14.58 7.85
C ASP A 78 -8.99 -15.23 6.48
N LYS A 79 -8.03 -16.17 6.47
CA LYS A 79 -7.65 -16.90 5.26
C LYS A 79 -8.76 -17.81 4.73
N SER A 80 -9.64 -18.29 5.61
CA SER A 80 -10.74 -19.17 5.21
C SER A 80 -11.85 -18.40 4.47
N ALA A 81 -11.90 -17.07 4.61
CA ALA A 81 -12.83 -16.21 3.89
C ALA A 81 -12.62 -16.26 2.37
N ILE A 82 -11.41 -16.57 1.89
CA ILE A 82 -11.13 -16.74 0.45
C ILE A 82 -12.00 -17.84 -0.15
N ASN A 83 -12.13 -18.98 0.55
CA ASN A 83 -12.90 -20.12 0.06
C ASN A 83 -14.42 -19.90 0.22
N ARG A 84 -14.83 -19.16 1.25
CA ARG A 84 -16.25 -18.85 1.49
C ARG A 84 -16.82 -17.78 0.55
N ASN A 85 -15.98 -16.96 -0.08
CA ASN A 85 -16.40 -15.79 -0.86
C ASN A 85 -15.84 -15.82 -2.30
N PRO A 86 -16.18 -16.82 -3.13
CA PRO A 86 -15.60 -16.99 -4.46
C PRO A 86 -15.83 -15.79 -5.40
N ALA A 87 -17.02 -15.16 -5.36
CA ALA A 87 -17.30 -13.98 -6.20
C ALA A 87 -16.41 -12.77 -5.84
N THR A 88 -16.09 -12.59 -4.56
CA THR A 88 -15.16 -11.55 -4.11
C THR A 88 -13.75 -11.84 -4.60
N VAL A 89 -13.33 -13.10 -4.54
CA VAL A 89 -12.04 -13.54 -5.10
C VAL A 89 -11.98 -13.27 -6.59
N ASP A 90 -13.02 -13.63 -7.34
CA ASP A 90 -13.09 -13.43 -8.79
C ASP A 90 -13.01 -11.94 -9.16
N ARG A 91 -13.73 -11.07 -8.44
CA ARG A 91 -13.64 -9.61 -8.65
C ARG A 91 -12.23 -9.09 -8.40
N ILE A 92 -11.59 -9.48 -7.29
CA ILE A 92 -10.24 -9.00 -6.93
C ILE A 92 -9.20 -9.52 -7.92
N VAL A 93 -9.26 -10.80 -8.27
CA VAL A 93 -8.33 -11.42 -9.19
C VAL A 93 -8.55 -10.93 -10.63
N GLY A 94 -9.79 -10.63 -11.02
CA GLY A 94 -10.11 -9.95 -12.28
C GLY A 94 -9.37 -8.60 -12.40
N MET A 95 -9.43 -7.76 -11.36
CA MET A 95 -8.68 -6.50 -11.34
C MET A 95 -7.15 -6.72 -11.41
N LEU A 96 -6.62 -7.78 -10.80
CA LEU A 96 -5.20 -8.13 -10.91
C LEU A 96 -4.82 -8.50 -12.35
N TYR A 97 -5.67 -9.29 -13.01
CA TYR A 97 -5.45 -9.69 -14.40
C TYR A 97 -5.52 -8.52 -15.37
N GLU A 98 -6.47 -7.59 -15.19
CA GLU A 98 -6.55 -6.36 -15.97
C GLU A 98 -5.32 -5.46 -15.77
N MET A 99 -4.75 -5.47 -14.55
CA MET A 99 -3.56 -4.70 -14.23
C MET A 99 -2.30 -5.23 -14.94
N GLY A 100 -2.18 -6.55 -15.08
CA GLY A 100 -1.03 -7.21 -15.67
C GLY A 100 0.10 -7.49 -14.66
N ILE A 101 0.81 -8.60 -14.88
CA ILE A 101 1.81 -9.15 -13.96
C ILE A 101 2.94 -8.17 -13.60
N ASN A 102 3.45 -7.41 -14.56
CA ASN A 102 4.51 -6.43 -14.32
C ASN A 102 4.08 -5.34 -13.34
N LYS A 103 2.84 -4.85 -13.47
CA LYS A 103 2.29 -3.84 -12.55
C LYS A 103 1.96 -4.43 -11.18
N ILE A 104 1.56 -5.70 -11.11
CA ILE A 104 1.39 -6.41 -9.84
C ILE A 104 2.70 -6.41 -9.06
N ILE A 105 3.81 -6.82 -9.70
CA ILE A 105 5.14 -6.84 -9.07
C ILE A 105 5.57 -5.43 -8.68
N ASP A 106 5.41 -4.46 -9.58
CA ASP A 106 5.75 -3.06 -9.34
C ASP A 106 5.05 -2.49 -8.11
N ARG A 107 3.73 -2.69 -7.98
CA ARG A 107 2.93 -2.19 -6.87
C ARG A 107 3.19 -2.93 -5.56
N THR A 108 3.46 -4.23 -5.63
CA THR A 108 3.77 -5.04 -4.45
C THR A 108 5.16 -4.70 -3.89
N THR A 109 6.11 -4.32 -4.75
CA THR A 109 7.47 -3.90 -4.39
C THR A 109 7.62 -2.39 -4.19
N ALA A 110 6.51 -1.63 -4.26
CA ALA A 110 6.54 -0.19 -4.07
C ALA A 110 7.22 0.18 -2.74
N PRO A 111 7.95 1.30 -2.66
CA PRO A 111 8.53 1.77 -1.41
C PRO A 111 7.44 2.12 -0.39
N LYS A 112 7.81 2.31 0.88
CA LYS A 112 6.87 2.79 1.90
C LYS A 112 6.32 4.18 1.46
N GLU A 113 5.02 4.40 1.60
CA GLU A 113 4.43 5.71 1.24
C GLU A 113 4.95 6.80 2.20
N THR A 114 5.16 8.02 1.70
CA THR A 114 5.71 9.16 2.48
C THR A 114 4.82 9.52 3.66
N ASN A 115 3.50 9.54 3.46
CA ASN A 115 2.49 9.74 4.51
C ASN A 115 2.51 8.68 5.64
N ARG A 116 3.21 7.54 5.46
CA ARG A 116 3.36 6.47 6.46
C ARG A 116 4.73 6.48 7.14
N GLN A 117 5.64 7.40 6.78
CA GLN A 117 6.98 7.48 7.37
C GLN A 117 6.95 8.10 8.78
N ILE A 118 6.19 9.18 8.95
CA ILE A 118 6.38 10.10 10.07
C ILE A 118 5.71 9.63 11.37
N GLY A 119 4.71 8.75 11.29
CA GLY A 119 4.03 8.20 12.47
C GLY A 119 3.45 9.30 13.39
N PRO A 120 2.97 8.93 14.60
CA PRO A 120 2.59 9.92 15.60
C PRO A 120 3.84 10.58 16.19
N LEU A 121 4.12 11.83 15.78
CA LEU A 121 5.21 12.63 16.35
C LEU A 121 4.86 13.26 17.69
N PHE A 122 3.57 13.52 17.91
CA PHE A 122 3.07 14.01 19.18
C PHE A 122 2.79 12.82 20.08
N LYS A 123 3.60 12.68 21.12
CA LYS A 123 3.35 11.76 22.24
C LYS A 123 2.70 12.56 23.36
N ASN A 124 1.71 11.98 24.03
CA ASN A 124 1.11 12.53 25.24
C ASN A 124 2.09 12.48 26.41
#